data_AF-A0A957GJB6-F1
#
_entry.id   AF-A0A957GJB6-F1
#
_cell.length_a   1.000
_cell.length_b   1.000
_cell.length_c   1.000
_cell.angle_alpha   90.00
_cell.angle_beta   90.00
_cell.angle_gamma   90.00
#
_symmetry.space_group_name_H-M   'P 1'
#
loop_
_entity.id
_entity.type
_entity.pdbx_description
1 polymer ?
#
loop_
_entity_poly.entity_id
_entity_poly.type
_entity_poly.pdbx_seq_one_letter_code
_entity_poly.pdbx_strand_id
1 'polypeptide(L)'
;MKLFNPFTLIVALIFLLTPTQESQARIIQTAVSSPTPATTHTESANSQELVFTLTTPLVEQANGRLSISGLDQTIAEANAPALPYYTTLIALPPQASATVTVTPSDLSHTEAGFVAPMAVPELANSAALPSGSDMLDSTILASGIDSSPNPAIYQTNALYPRTLYTVSELMMYRDVRLVRLQLFPVRYNPVSGWLQQSQTLRVAISFEGGVVPSQLPVADPALDVLKTAVFNPQHLQSWRQLPANVAQAPATELPIGVDTFKIEITEDGLYDISYADLQAAGMNVATINPHTITMLHRGQPVATQLIGDSDNQFEPGEAIRFYGWAFNGTRFEKLYADTNIFWLWAGGTETAVSNQPN
;
A
#
# COMPACT_ATOMS: atom_id res chain seq x y z
N MET A 1 122.34 -18.11 -27.50
CA MET A 1 122.42 -18.69 -26.15
C MET A 1 121.01 -18.79 -25.60
N LYS A 2 120.49 -20.03 -25.47
CA LYS A 2 119.33 -20.48 -24.66
C LYS A 2 117.95 -19.89 -25.05
N LEU A 3 116.82 -20.59 -25.11
CA LEU A 3 116.38 -21.97 -24.84
C LEU A 3 114.94 -22.10 -25.42
N PHE A 4 114.62 -23.23 -26.06
CA PHE A 4 113.35 -24.00 -26.09
C PHE A 4 111.95 -23.33 -26.04
N ASN A 5 111.20 -23.46 -27.15
CA ASN A 5 109.89 -24.14 -27.39
C ASN A 5 108.83 -24.31 -26.25
N PRO A 6 107.58 -24.74 -26.58
CA PRO A 6 106.40 -24.07 -27.16
C PRO A 6 105.22 -24.02 -26.13
N PHE A 7 104.10 -23.33 -26.38
CA PHE A 7 102.79 -23.80 -25.89
C PHE A 7 101.61 -23.02 -26.52
N THR A 8 100.88 -23.75 -27.37
CA THR A 8 99.43 -23.74 -27.64
C THR A 8 98.61 -22.48 -27.31
N LEU A 9 98.12 -21.83 -28.35
CA LEU A 9 97.03 -20.85 -28.31
C LEU A 9 95.70 -21.59 -28.02
N ILE A 10 95.22 -21.53 -26.78
CA ILE A 10 93.84 -21.91 -26.45
C ILE A 10 92.96 -20.67 -26.69
N VAL A 11 92.16 -20.71 -27.74
CA VAL A 11 91.05 -19.76 -27.93
C VAL A 11 89.95 -20.15 -26.93
N ALA A 12 89.89 -19.44 -25.81
CA ALA A 12 88.77 -19.53 -24.89
C ALA A 12 87.58 -18.74 -25.47
N LEU A 13 86.62 -19.46 -26.05
CA LEU A 13 85.33 -18.92 -26.47
C LEU A 13 84.52 -18.60 -25.21
N ILE A 14 84.56 -17.35 -24.76
CA ILE A 14 83.69 -16.86 -23.67
C ILE A 14 82.28 -16.72 -24.26
N PHE A 15 81.42 -17.70 -24.00
CA PHE A 15 79.98 -17.52 -24.15
C PHE A 15 79.53 -16.52 -23.09
N LEU A 16 79.26 -15.28 -23.49
CA LEU A 16 78.42 -14.36 -22.74
C LEU A 16 77.03 -14.99 -22.65
N LEU A 17 76.75 -15.70 -21.55
CA LEU A 17 75.38 -16.01 -21.16
C LEU A 17 74.68 -14.69 -20.85
N THR A 18 73.97 -14.14 -21.82
CA THR A 18 72.93 -13.15 -21.54
C THR A 18 71.94 -13.83 -20.60
N PRO A 19 71.64 -13.28 -19.42
CA PRO A 19 70.56 -13.82 -18.61
C PRO A 19 69.28 -13.70 -19.44
N THR A 20 68.69 -14.84 -19.78
CA THR A 20 67.36 -14.93 -20.36
C THR A 20 66.43 -14.23 -19.38
N GLN A 21 65.97 -13.03 -19.71
CA GLN A 21 65.02 -12.32 -18.89
C GLN A 21 63.70 -13.10 -18.99
N GLU A 22 63.44 -13.96 -18.00
CA GLU A 22 62.15 -14.62 -17.86
C GLU A 22 61.07 -13.53 -17.83
N SER A 23 60.30 -13.44 -18.91
CA SER A 23 59.10 -12.62 -18.95
C SER A 23 58.08 -13.26 -18.02
N GLN A 24 58.15 -12.93 -16.74
CA GLN A 24 57.12 -13.35 -15.79
C GLN A 24 55.80 -12.70 -16.19
N ALA A 25 54.84 -13.52 -16.59
CA ALA A 25 53.46 -13.09 -16.80
C ALA A 25 52.95 -12.48 -15.47
N ARG A 26 52.80 -11.16 -15.43
CA ARG A 26 52.25 -10.46 -14.28
C ARG A 26 50.73 -10.66 -14.31
N ILE A 27 50.19 -11.49 -13.42
CA ILE A 27 48.75 -11.54 -13.19
C ILE A 27 48.39 -10.20 -12.54
N ILE A 28 47.84 -9.27 -13.34
CA ILE A 28 47.15 -8.10 -12.80
C ILE A 28 45.79 -8.61 -12.36
N GLN A 29 45.62 -8.85 -11.07
CA GLN A 29 44.29 -8.99 -10.49
C GLN A 29 43.66 -7.60 -10.52
N THR A 30 42.99 -7.27 -11.62
CA THR A 30 42.08 -6.12 -11.64
C THR A 30 40.98 -6.45 -10.66
N ALA A 31 41.01 -5.82 -9.48
CA ALA A 31 39.88 -5.88 -8.57
C ALA A 31 38.68 -5.27 -9.31
N VAL A 32 37.80 -6.14 -9.82
CA VAL A 32 36.48 -5.71 -10.28
C VAL A 32 35.73 -5.36 -9.00
N SER A 33 35.78 -4.08 -8.60
CA SER A 33 34.96 -3.60 -7.49
C SER A 33 33.51 -3.84 -7.88
N SER A 34 32.78 -4.65 -7.13
CA SER A 34 31.34 -4.81 -7.33
C SER A 34 30.69 -3.42 -7.33
N PRO A 35 29.76 -3.14 -8.26
CA PRO A 35 29.10 -1.85 -8.32
C PRO A 35 28.40 -1.56 -6.99
N THR A 36 28.58 -0.34 -6.47
CA THR A 36 27.87 0.12 -5.27
C THR A 36 26.36 0.04 -5.55
N PRO A 37 25.56 -0.61 -4.67
CA PRO A 37 24.13 -0.76 -4.90
C PRO A 37 23.44 0.61 -4.91
N ALA A 38 22.23 0.65 -5.47
CA ALA A 38 21.37 1.80 -5.42
C ALA A 38 21.10 2.19 -3.96
N THR A 39 21.14 3.48 -3.67
CA THR A 39 20.98 4.02 -2.32
C THR A 39 20.10 5.25 -2.34
N THR A 40 19.47 5.52 -1.21
CA THR A 40 18.70 6.74 -1.00
C THR A 40 19.31 7.57 0.11
N HIS A 41 19.37 8.88 -0.08
CA HIS A 41 19.83 9.84 0.91
C HIS A 41 18.75 10.88 1.19
N THR A 42 18.30 11.00 2.43
CA THR A 42 17.30 11.98 2.84
C THR A 42 17.95 13.32 3.13
N GLU A 43 17.50 14.37 2.43
CA GLU A 43 17.95 15.75 2.64
C GLU A 43 17.07 16.46 3.68
N SER A 44 15.75 16.22 3.64
CA SER A 44 14.77 16.82 4.54
C SER A 44 13.59 15.87 4.73
N ALA A 45 13.09 15.74 5.96
CA ALA A 45 11.87 14.99 6.24
C ALA A 45 11.16 15.60 7.47
N ASN A 46 10.18 16.46 7.20
CA ASN A 46 9.44 17.20 8.21
C ASN A 46 7.92 17.23 7.89
N SER A 47 7.15 18.04 8.61
CA SER A 47 5.68 18.13 8.45
C SER A 47 5.22 18.78 7.16
N GLN A 48 6.09 19.50 6.44
CA GLN A 48 5.77 20.25 5.24
C GLN A 48 6.42 19.68 3.99
N GLU A 49 7.55 18.98 4.12
CA GLU A 49 8.25 18.41 2.98
C GLU A 49 8.99 17.12 3.31
N LEU A 50 9.18 16.32 2.27
CA LEU A 50 10.09 15.17 2.23
C LEU A 50 10.95 15.30 0.97
N VAL A 51 12.26 15.41 1.15
CA VAL A 51 13.24 15.55 0.10
C VAL A 51 14.30 14.47 0.24
N PHE A 52 14.50 13.70 -0.81
CA PHE A 52 15.54 12.68 -0.85
C PHE A 52 16.07 12.49 -2.27
N THR A 53 17.27 11.92 -2.36
CA THR A 53 17.92 11.59 -3.62
C THR A 53 18.10 10.08 -3.72
N LEU A 54 17.70 9.51 -4.86
CA LEU A 54 18.03 8.14 -5.26
C LEU A 54 19.26 8.18 -6.16
N THR A 55 20.31 7.47 -5.77
CA THR A 55 21.53 7.27 -6.58
C THR A 55 21.60 5.81 -7.01
N THR A 56 21.80 5.57 -8.31
CA THR A 56 21.88 4.22 -8.89
C THR A 56 23.21 4.00 -9.61
N PRO A 57 23.82 2.81 -9.53
CA PRO A 57 24.92 2.43 -10.42
C PRO A 57 24.44 2.33 -11.88
N LEU A 58 25.37 2.23 -12.81
CA LEU A 58 25.06 1.99 -14.22
C LEU A 58 24.21 0.72 -14.40
N VAL A 59 23.26 0.78 -15.33
CA VAL A 59 22.45 -0.37 -15.72
C VAL A 59 23.31 -1.43 -16.38
N GLU A 60 23.11 -2.68 -15.98
CA GLU A 60 23.75 -3.86 -16.57
C GLU A 60 22.71 -4.62 -17.40
N GLN A 61 23.14 -5.22 -18.51
CA GLN A 61 22.30 -6.05 -19.36
C GLN A 61 22.90 -7.45 -19.47
N ALA A 62 22.10 -8.47 -19.15
CA ALA A 62 22.46 -9.87 -19.32
C ALA A 62 21.27 -10.64 -19.88
N ASN A 63 21.48 -11.43 -20.94
CA ASN A 63 20.44 -12.24 -21.58
C ASN A 63 19.16 -11.44 -21.95
N GLY A 64 19.30 -10.19 -22.41
CA GLY A 64 18.17 -9.33 -22.79
C GLY A 64 17.37 -8.75 -21.61
N ARG A 65 17.79 -8.99 -20.37
CA ARG A 65 17.22 -8.39 -19.15
C ARG A 65 18.13 -7.31 -18.59
N LEU A 66 17.51 -6.27 -18.07
CA LEU A 66 18.20 -5.14 -17.44
C LEU A 66 18.13 -5.25 -15.93
N SER A 67 19.24 -4.95 -15.27
CA SER A 67 19.35 -4.95 -13.81
C SER A 67 20.18 -3.77 -13.31
N ILE A 68 19.81 -3.26 -12.14
CA ILE A 68 20.61 -2.29 -11.39
C ILE A 68 20.80 -2.88 -9.99
N SER A 69 22.05 -3.01 -9.55
CA SER A 69 22.35 -3.48 -8.18
C SER A 69 21.60 -2.63 -7.16
N GLY A 70 20.85 -3.24 -6.24
CA GLY A 70 20.02 -2.56 -5.24
C GLY A 70 18.60 -2.21 -5.69
N LEU A 71 18.21 -2.48 -6.94
CA LEU A 71 16.83 -2.38 -7.41
C LEU A 71 16.27 -3.76 -7.73
N ASP A 72 15.44 -4.30 -6.82
CA ASP A 72 14.91 -5.66 -6.92
C ASP A 72 13.62 -5.75 -7.75
N GLN A 73 13.03 -4.62 -8.14
CA GLN A 73 11.75 -4.56 -8.84
C GLN A 73 11.96 -4.28 -10.32
N THR A 74 11.13 -4.93 -11.14
CA THR A 74 11.10 -4.74 -12.60
C THR A 74 9.68 -4.46 -13.04
N ILE A 75 9.49 -3.55 -13.99
CA ILE A 75 8.16 -3.17 -14.47
C ILE A 75 7.40 -4.44 -14.91
N ALA A 76 6.26 -4.67 -14.26
CA ALA A 76 5.46 -5.88 -14.42
C ALA A 76 4.27 -5.70 -15.38
N GLU A 77 4.26 -4.64 -16.19
CA GLU A 77 3.22 -4.42 -17.19
C GLU A 77 3.31 -5.51 -18.26
N ALA A 78 2.19 -6.18 -18.52
CA ALA A 78 2.11 -7.31 -19.43
C ALA A 78 2.69 -6.96 -20.79
N ASN A 79 3.65 -7.77 -21.27
CA ASN A 79 4.25 -7.66 -22.59
C ASN A 79 5.02 -6.34 -22.84
N ALA A 80 5.27 -5.54 -21.80
CA ALA A 80 6.04 -4.30 -21.86
C ALA A 80 7.54 -4.53 -21.54
N PRO A 81 8.47 -3.64 -21.94
CA PRO A 81 9.89 -3.78 -21.60
C PRO A 81 10.11 -3.96 -20.09
N ALA A 82 10.86 -5.02 -19.73
CA ALA A 82 11.18 -5.35 -18.35
C ALA A 82 12.33 -4.47 -17.82
N LEU A 83 11.99 -3.29 -17.28
CA LEU A 83 12.96 -2.30 -16.79
C LEU A 83 13.04 -2.26 -15.25
N PRO A 84 14.24 -2.17 -14.64
CA PRO A 84 14.37 -2.05 -13.19
C PRO A 84 13.91 -0.67 -12.70
N TYR A 85 13.23 -0.64 -11.54
CA TYR A 85 12.73 0.59 -10.95
C TYR A 85 12.82 0.58 -9.43
N TYR A 86 12.82 1.77 -8.83
CA TYR A 86 12.79 1.93 -7.37
C TYR A 86 11.35 2.12 -6.89
N THR A 87 10.99 1.50 -5.76
CA THR A 87 9.66 1.68 -5.15
C THR A 87 9.80 1.89 -3.66
N THR A 88 8.94 2.75 -3.11
CA THR A 88 8.82 2.91 -1.65
C THR A 88 7.41 3.35 -1.26
N LEU A 89 7.05 3.19 0.01
CA LEU A 89 5.83 3.76 0.57
C LEU A 89 6.15 5.09 1.25
N ILE A 90 5.29 6.09 1.04
CA ILE A 90 5.38 7.40 1.69
C ILE A 90 4.15 7.55 2.58
N ALA A 91 4.36 7.81 3.88
CA ALA A 91 3.29 8.25 4.76
C ALA A 91 2.94 9.71 4.46
N LEU A 92 1.65 10.05 4.56
CA LEU A 92 1.13 11.38 4.30
C LEU A 92 0.51 11.98 5.57
N PRO A 93 0.62 13.31 5.79
CA PRO A 93 -0.05 13.94 6.92
C PRO A 93 -1.57 13.84 6.85
N PRO A 94 -2.29 13.93 7.99
CA PRO A 94 -3.75 13.98 8.02
C PRO A 94 -4.29 15.11 7.16
N GLN A 95 -5.25 14.81 6.27
CA GLN A 95 -5.93 15.79 5.39
C GLN A 95 -5.01 16.55 4.41
N ALA A 96 -3.70 16.28 4.39
CA ALA A 96 -2.79 16.92 3.45
C ALA A 96 -2.97 16.39 2.02
N SER A 97 -2.74 17.27 1.06
CA SER A 97 -2.43 16.92 -0.33
C SER A 97 -0.92 16.87 -0.50
N ALA A 98 -0.43 15.99 -1.38
CA ALA A 98 1.00 15.83 -1.64
C ALA A 98 1.31 16.12 -3.12
N THR A 99 2.30 16.96 -3.38
CA THR A 99 2.78 17.27 -4.72
C THR A 99 4.21 16.78 -4.87
N VAL A 100 4.47 15.98 -5.90
CA VAL A 100 5.77 15.35 -6.14
C VAL A 100 6.47 16.02 -7.33
N THR A 101 7.73 16.39 -7.13
CA THR A 101 8.63 16.85 -8.20
C THR A 101 9.84 15.94 -8.24
N VAL A 102 10.20 15.45 -9.43
CA VAL A 102 11.38 14.62 -9.63
C VAL A 102 12.28 15.27 -10.66
N THR A 103 13.53 15.52 -10.28
CA THR A 103 14.55 16.13 -11.13
C THR A 103 15.66 15.12 -11.39
N PRO A 104 15.84 14.67 -12.65
CA PRO A 104 16.93 13.78 -13.01
C PRO A 104 18.24 14.55 -13.22
N SER A 105 19.37 13.94 -12.88
CA SER A 105 20.70 14.38 -13.29
C SER A 105 21.56 13.20 -13.73
N ASP A 106 22.76 13.50 -14.24
CA ASP A 106 23.75 12.49 -14.63
C ASP A 106 23.18 11.52 -15.68
N LEU A 107 22.61 12.11 -16.74
CA LEU A 107 21.97 11.37 -17.82
C LEU A 107 23.01 10.69 -18.70
N SER A 108 22.87 9.39 -18.89
CA SER A 108 23.62 8.60 -19.86
C SER A 108 22.70 8.00 -20.91
N HIS A 109 23.24 7.84 -22.13
CA HIS A 109 22.56 7.15 -23.22
C HIS A 109 23.44 5.98 -23.66
N THR A 110 22.86 4.79 -23.66
CA THR A 110 23.55 3.55 -24.04
C THR A 110 22.70 2.76 -25.03
N GLU A 111 23.36 2.11 -25.98
CA GLU A 111 22.70 1.20 -26.90
C GLU A 111 22.46 -0.14 -26.19
N ALA A 112 21.21 -0.59 -26.13
CA ALA A 112 20.82 -1.86 -25.50
C ALA A 112 20.26 -2.89 -26.49
N GLY A 113 20.02 -2.46 -27.74
CA GLY A 113 19.34 -3.28 -28.73
C GLY A 113 17.93 -3.65 -28.27
N PHE A 114 17.60 -4.94 -28.31
CA PHE A 114 16.30 -5.45 -27.90
C PHE A 114 16.27 -5.74 -26.39
N VAL A 115 15.32 -5.13 -25.68
CA VAL A 115 15.01 -5.44 -24.28
C VAL A 115 13.80 -6.37 -24.23
N ALA A 116 13.93 -7.48 -23.52
CA ALA A 116 12.88 -8.50 -23.44
C ALA A 116 11.60 -7.95 -22.77
N PRO A 117 10.41 -8.31 -23.29
CA PRO A 117 9.16 -7.96 -22.66
C PRO A 117 8.93 -8.76 -21.37
N MET A 118 8.14 -8.19 -20.46
CA MET A 118 7.67 -8.87 -19.27
C MET A 118 6.63 -9.90 -19.68
N ALA A 119 7.00 -11.17 -19.53
CA ALA A 119 6.14 -12.27 -19.90
C ALA A 119 5.01 -12.48 -18.89
N VAL A 120 3.84 -12.87 -19.36
CA VAL A 120 2.65 -13.13 -18.54
C VAL A 120 2.16 -14.57 -18.69
N PRO A 121 1.54 -15.16 -17.64
CA PRO A 121 0.92 -16.47 -17.76
C PRO A 121 -0.19 -16.43 -18.82
N GLU A 122 -0.10 -17.33 -19.80
CA GLU A 122 -1.17 -17.54 -20.76
C GLU A 122 -2.23 -18.44 -20.12
N LEU A 123 -3.43 -17.89 -19.88
CA LEU A 123 -4.56 -18.70 -19.44
C LEU A 123 -4.96 -19.63 -20.60
N ALA A 124 -5.04 -20.93 -20.32
CA ALA A 124 -5.62 -21.88 -21.24
C ALA A 124 -7.03 -21.42 -21.62
N ASN A 125 -7.31 -21.33 -22.92
CA ASN A 125 -8.66 -21.09 -23.39
C ASN A 125 -9.61 -22.17 -22.81
N SER A 126 -10.66 -21.76 -22.10
CA SER A 126 -11.67 -22.66 -21.54
C SER A 126 -12.40 -23.50 -22.60
N ALA A 127 -12.25 -23.15 -23.89
CA ALA A 127 -12.74 -23.92 -25.04
C ALA A 127 -12.04 -25.27 -25.25
N ALA A 128 -10.91 -25.52 -24.59
CA ALA A 128 -10.21 -26.81 -24.62
C ALA A 128 -10.56 -27.72 -23.44
N LEU A 129 -11.50 -27.33 -22.58
CA LEU A 129 -11.98 -28.21 -21.51
C LEU A 129 -12.84 -29.32 -22.14
N PRO A 130 -12.47 -30.60 -22.01
CA PRO A 130 -13.31 -31.69 -22.49
C PRO A 130 -14.69 -31.54 -21.85
N SER A 131 -15.73 -31.51 -22.69
CA SER A 131 -17.13 -31.51 -22.24
C SER A 131 -17.44 -32.90 -21.67
N GLY A 132 -16.97 -33.14 -20.46
CA GLY A 132 -17.06 -34.42 -19.78
C GLY A 132 -16.89 -34.18 -18.30
N SER A 133 -17.96 -34.38 -17.57
CA SER A 133 -18.04 -34.31 -16.11
C SER A 133 -17.00 -35.23 -15.46
N ASP A 134 -15.87 -34.67 -15.07
CA ASP A 134 -15.09 -35.18 -13.97
C ASP A 134 -14.57 -33.99 -13.15
N MET A 135 -15.01 -34.01 -11.89
CA MET A 135 -14.60 -33.26 -10.70
C MET A 135 -13.67 -32.05 -10.90
N LEU A 136 -14.16 -30.90 -10.41
CA LEU A 136 -13.41 -29.66 -10.15
C LEU A 136 -12.04 -29.93 -9.50
N ASP A 137 -11.01 -30.07 -10.32
CA ASP A 137 -9.64 -29.77 -9.94
C ASP A 137 -9.42 -28.29 -10.30
N SER A 138 -9.47 -27.41 -9.30
CA SER A 138 -9.35 -25.95 -9.45
C SER A 138 -7.92 -25.49 -9.77
N THR A 139 -7.12 -26.37 -10.37
CA THR A 139 -5.85 -26.00 -10.98
C THR A 139 -6.14 -25.30 -12.30
N ILE A 140 -6.18 -23.96 -12.26
CA ILE A 140 -6.05 -23.14 -13.47
C ILE A 140 -4.69 -23.48 -14.08
N LEU A 141 -4.67 -24.42 -15.01
CA LEU A 141 -3.47 -24.82 -15.74
C LEU A 141 -3.11 -23.68 -16.71
N ALA A 142 -2.20 -22.79 -16.30
CA ALA A 142 -1.51 -21.92 -17.24
C ALA A 142 -0.88 -22.81 -18.32
N SER A 143 -1.26 -22.63 -19.59
CA SER A 143 -0.84 -23.50 -20.69
C SER A 143 0.43 -23.01 -21.39
N GLY A 144 0.94 -21.84 -21.00
CA GLY A 144 2.11 -21.23 -21.59
C GLY A 144 2.53 -19.93 -20.89
N ILE A 145 3.62 -19.35 -21.39
CA ILE A 145 4.10 -18.02 -21.03
C ILE A 145 4.03 -17.18 -22.31
N ASP A 146 3.16 -16.16 -22.33
CA ASP A 146 3.16 -15.18 -23.41
C ASP A 146 4.29 -14.17 -23.17
N SER A 147 5.18 -14.07 -24.14
CA SER A 147 6.30 -13.12 -24.16
C SER A 147 6.32 -12.31 -25.44
N SER A 148 5.17 -12.20 -26.12
CA SER A 148 5.04 -11.39 -27.32
C SER A 148 5.20 -9.90 -26.99
N PRO A 149 6.01 -9.12 -27.73
CA PRO A 149 6.17 -7.70 -27.45
C PRO A 149 4.85 -6.94 -27.68
N ASN A 150 4.41 -6.14 -26.71
CA ASN A 150 3.21 -5.32 -26.85
C ASN A 150 3.41 -4.31 -28.01
N PRO A 151 2.66 -4.40 -29.11
CA PRO A 151 2.88 -3.55 -30.28
C PRO A 151 2.67 -2.06 -30.00
N ALA A 152 1.78 -1.71 -29.06
CA ALA A 152 1.55 -0.31 -28.69
C ALA A 152 2.79 0.33 -28.05
N ILE A 153 3.67 -0.46 -27.43
CA ILE A 153 4.91 0.01 -26.84
C ILE A 153 6.06 -0.18 -27.83
N TYR A 154 6.27 -1.40 -28.32
CA TYR A 154 7.45 -1.76 -29.10
C TYR A 154 7.52 -1.15 -30.51
N GLN A 155 6.38 -0.70 -31.06
CA GLN A 155 6.35 0.00 -32.36
C GLN A 155 6.30 1.53 -32.20
N THR A 156 6.37 2.05 -30.97
CA THR A 156 6.33 3.48 -30.68
C THR A 156 7.74 4.03 -30.47
N ASN A 157 8.16 4.99 -31.28
CA ASN A 157 9.46 5.67 -31.16
C ASN A 157 9.44 6.72 -30.03
N ALA A 158 9.33 6.28 -28.79
CA ALA A 158 9.33 7.13 -27.60
C ALA A 158 9.96 6.39 -26.40
N LEU A 159 10.44 7.14 -25.41
CA LEU A 159 10.93 6.56 -24.16
C LEU A 159 9.78 5.94 -23.36
N TYR A 160 10.02 4.74 -22.86
CA TYR A 160 9.17 3.98 -21.95
C TYR A 160 9.89 3.70 -20.62
N PRO A 161 9.26 3.95 -19.46
CA PRO A 161 8.03 4.71 -19.29
C PRO A 161 8.19 6.16 -19.76
N ARG A 162 7.07 6.82 -20.08
CA ARG A 162 7.09 8.22 -20.52
C ARG A 162 7.43 9.19 -19.37
N THR A 163 7.00 8.86 -18.16
CA THR A 163 7.24 9.64 -16.95
C THR A 163 8.46 9.13 -16.19
N LEU A 164 9.02 9.97 -15.31
CA LEU A 164 10.12 9.59 -14.41
C LEU A 164 9.63 8.91 -13.13
N TYR A 165 8.34 9.07 -12.83
CA TYR A 165 7.73 8.50 -11.64
C TYR A 165 6.24 8.27 -11.83
N THR A 166 5.66 7.47 -10.95
CA THR A 166 4.23 7.29 -10.74
C THR A 166 3.93 7.28 -9.25
N VAL A 167 2.73 7.75 -8.89
CA VAL A 167 2.21 7.69 -7.51
C VAL A 167 0.93 6.88 -7.55
N SER A 168 0.77 5.93 -6.64
CA SER A 168 -0.46 5.14 -6.53
C SER A 168 -1.63 5.98 -6.03
N GLU A 169 -2.82 5.40 -6.10
CA GLU A 169 -3.95 5.87 -5.31
C GLU A 169 -3.63 5.85 -3.80
N LEU A 170 -4.36 6.66 -3.04
CA LEU A 170 -4.26 6.72 -1.60
C LEU A 170 -4.66 5.38 -0.98
N MET A 171 -3.77 4.82 -0.17
CA MET A 171 -4.02 3.64 0.64
C MET A 171 -4.18 4.04 2.11
N MET A 172 -5.03 3.31 2.82
CA MET A 172 -5.16 3.41 4.28
C MET A 172 -4.61 2.13 4.89
N TYR A 173 -3.67 2.26 5.82
CA TYR A 173 -3.29 1.18 6.72
C TYR A 173 -3.57 1.61 8.14
N ARG A 174 -4.57 0.97 8.76
CA ARG A 174 -5.16 1.42 10.02
C ARG A 174 -5.63 2.87 9.87
N ASP A 175 -5.02 3.78 10.62
CA ASP A 175 -5.29 5.21 10.60
C ASP A 175 -4.18 6.03 9.93
N VAL A 176 -3.25 5.40 9.20
CA VAL A 176 -2.20 6.09 8.46
C VAL A 176 -2.50 6.12 6.96
N ARG A 177 -2.38 7.30 6.36
CA ARG A 177 -2.45 7.53 4.91
C ARG A 177 -1.12 7.20 4.26
N LEU A 178 -1.13 6.35 3.25
CA LEU A 178 0.05 5.88 2.53
C LEU A 178 -0.14 6.03 1.01
N VAL A 179 0.93 6.35 0.30
CA VAL A 179 1.01 6.22 -1.17
C VAL A 179 2.26 5.46 -1.55
N ARG A 180 2.20 4.74 -2.67
CA ARG A 180 3.39 4.11 -3.26
C ARG A 180 3.98 5.04 -4.31
N LEU A 181 5.25 5.38 -4.14
CA LEU A 181 6.03 6.12 -5.11
C LEU A 181 6.92 5.14 -5.88
N GLN A 182 6.82 5.15 -7.20
CA GLN A 182 7.73 4.42 -8.09
C GLN A 182 8.57 5.43 -8.88
N LEU A 183 9.88 5.18 -8.95
CA LEU A 183 10.83 6.02 -9.68
C LEU A 183 11.48 5.17 -10.78
N PHE A 184 11.56 5.73 -11.99
CA PHE A 184 12.08 5.07 -13.19
C PHE A 184 13.43 5.68 -13.61
N PRO A 185 14.55 5.22 -13.00
CA PRO A 185 15.89 5.72 -13.35
C PRO A 185 16.32 5.29 -14.75
N VAL A 186 15.76 4.20 -15.29
CA VAL A 186 16.04 3.69 -16.65
C VAL A 186 14.79 3.77 -17.50
N ARG A 187 14.93 4.34 -18.69
CA ARG A 187 13.88 4.40 -19.71
C ARG A 187 14.44 3.89 -21.05
N TYR A 188 13.59 3.25 -21.83
CA TYR A 188 13.96 2.55 -23.06
C TYR A 188 13.14 3.04 -24.25
N ASN A 189 13.77 3.27 -25.39
CA ASN A 189 13.07 3.47 -26.66
C ASN A 189 13.17 2.20 -27.52
N PRO A 190 12.05 1.48 -27.75
CA PRO A 190 12.07 0.19 -28.42
C PRO A 190 12.32 0.25 -29.93
N VAL A 191 12.03 1.38 -30.57
CA VAL A 191 12.27 1.55 -32.02
C VAL A 191 13.73 1.87 -32.30
N SER A 192 14.36 2.70 -31.46
CA SER A 192 15.76 3.07 -31.64
C SER A 192 16.74 2.13 -30.93
N GLY A 193 16.29 1.34 -29.96
CA GLY A 193 17.13 0.44 -29.16
C GLY A 193 17.98 1.14 -28.09
N TRP A 194 17.72 2.42 -27.82
CA TRP A 194 18.48 3.23 -26.86
C TRP A 194 17.86 3.22 -25.46
N LEU A 195 18.72 3.06 -24.45
CA LEU A 195 18.41 3.33 -23.05
C LEU A 195 18.85 4.74 -22.68
N GLN A 196 18.00 5.42 -21.92
CA GLN A 196 18.34 6.61 -21.17
C GLN A 196 18.31 6.27 -19.69
N GLN A 197 19.45 6.41 -19.01
CA GLN A 197 19.54 6.26 -17.56
C GLN A 197 19.80 7.61 -16.90
N SER A 198 19.12 7.88 -15.78
CA SER A 198 19.47 8.93 -14.83
C SER A 198 20.12 8.25 -13.63
N GLN A 199 21.39 8.52 -13.35
CA GLN A 199 22.05 7.92 -12.18
C GLN A 199 21.59 8.55 -10.87
N THR A 200 21.08 9.77 -10.94
CA THR A 200 20.61 10.52 -9.78
C THR A 200 19.18 11.01 -10.06
N LEU A 201 18.25 10.70 -9.16
CA LEU A 201 16.89 11.23 -9.15
C LEU A 201 16.66 11.96 -7.82
N ARG A 202 16.57 13.28 -7.86
CA ARG A 202 16.17 14.08 -6.69
C ARG A 202 14.65 14.18 -6.63
N VAL A 203 14.07 13.74 -5.53
CA VAL A 203 12.63 13.75 -5.28
C VAL A 203 12.33 14.77 -4.20
N ALA A 204 11.42 15.71 -4.50
CA ALA A 204 10.88 16.65 -3.55
C ALA A 204 9.36 16.48 -3.47
N ILE A 205 8.86 16.21 -2.27
CA ILE A 205 7.44 16.04 -1.97
C ILE A 205 7.02 17.16 -1.02
N SER A 206 6.09 18.02 -1.44
CA SER A 206 5.49 19.03 -0.57
C SER A 206 4.14 18.55 -0.04
N PHE A 207 3.87 18.85 1.23
CA PHE A 207 2.61 18.54 1.90
C PHE A 207 1.85 19.83 2.19
N GLU A 208 0.62 19.95 1.68
CA GLU A 208 -0.23 21.13 1.81
C GLU A 208 -1.56 20.79 2.47
N GLY A 209 -2.09 21.68 3.32
CA GLY A 209 -3.41 21.50 3.97
C GLY A 209 -3.44 20.47 5.10
N GLY A 210 -2.28 20.00 5.56
CA GLY A 210 -2.19 19.04 6.66
C GLY A 210 -2.70 19.59 7.99
N VAL A 211 -3.45 18.77 8.74
CA VAL A 211 -3.87 19.08 10.11
C VAL A 211 -2.95 18.35 11.08
N VAL A 212 -2.29 19.10 11.97
CA VAL A 212 -1.54 18.51 13.08
C VAL A 212 -2.53 18.17 14.19
N PRO A 213 -2.63 16.90 14.64
CA PRO A 213 -3.48 16.54 15.77
C PRO A 213 -3.07 17.33 17.02
N SER A 214 -4.06 17.87 17.75
CA SER A 214 -3.82 18.62 19.00
C SER A 214 -3.29 17.74 20.14
N GLN A 215 -3.50 16.42 20.05
CA GLN A 215 -2.90 15.41 20.92
C GLN A 215 -2.23 14.34 20.06
N LEU A 216 -1.03 13.92 20.49
CA LEU A 216 -0.37 12.80 19.87
C LEU A 216 -1.18 11.51 20.13
N PRO A 217 -1.43 10.69 19.09
CA PRO A 217 -2.07 9.40 19.26
C PRO A 217 -1.27 8.52 20.23
N VAL A 218 -1.96 7.62 20.95
CA VAL A 218 -1.34 6.57 21.77
C VAL A 218 -0.53 5.63 20.88
N ALA A 219 0.67 5.20 21.28
CA ALA A 219 1.50 4.29 20.47
C ALA A 219 0.75 3.02 20.06
N ASP A 220 0.83 2.65 18.77
CA ASP A 220 0.20 1.42 18.25
C ASP A 220 1.28 0.46 17.73
N PRO A 221 1.55 -0.65 18.45
CA PRO A 221 2.55 -1.65 18.03
C PRO A 221 2.29 -2.25 16.64
N ALA A 222 1.03 -2.24 16.16
CA ALA A 222 0.71 -2.76 14.82
C ALA A 222 1.34 -1.92 13.69
N LEU A 223 1.79 -0.69 13.97
CA LEU A 223 2.51 0.16 13.02
C LEU A 223 3.99 -0.22 12.87
N ASP A 224 4.54 -1.07 13.75
CA ASP A 224 5.94 -1.48 13.67
C ASP A 224 6.26 -2.23 12.36
N VAL A 225 5.27 -2.93 11.81
CA VAL A 225 5.35 -3.61 10.50
C VAL A 225 5.65 -2.64 9.36
N LEU A 226 5.24 -1.37 9.49
CA LEU A 226 5.46 -0.35 8.46
C LEU A 226 6.82 0.36 8.57
N LYS A 227 7.53 0.24 9.70
CA LYS A 227 8.77 1.00 9.95
C LYS A 227 9.87 0.74 8.92
N THR A 228 9.89 -0.45 8.32
CA THR A 228 10.86 -0.85 7.29
C THR A 228 10.33 -0.69 5.87
N ALA A 229 9.01 -0.58 5.69
CA ALA A 229 8.36 -0.48 4.39
C ALA A 229 8.13 0.97 3.94
N VAL A 230 7.99 1.88 4.90
CA VAL A 230 7.72 3.30 4.68
C VAL A 230 9.02 4.10 4.75
N PHE A 231 9.22 5.01 3.81
CA PHE A 231 10.43 5.82 3.68
C PHE A 231 10.62 6.82 4.84
N ASN A 232 9.51 7.35 5.37
CA ASN A 232 9.47 8.34 6.43
C ASN A 232 8.80 7.79 7.72
N PRO A 233 9.35 6.71 8.32
CA PRO A 233 8.70 5.98 9.40
C PRO A 233 8.55 6.80 10.69
N GLN A 234 9.38 7.83 10.87
CA GLN A 234 9.33 8.74 12.01
C GLN A 234 7.98 9.48 12.13
N HIS A 235 7.21 9.57 11.05
CA HIS A 235 5.91 10.26 11.05
C HIS A 235 4.71 9.32 11.22
N LEU A 236 4.90 8.00 11.21
CA LEU A 236 3.81 7.03 11.29
C LEU A 236 2.92 7.23 12.52
N GLN A 237 3.51 7.59 13.66
CA GLN A 237 2.77 7.78 14.90
C GLN A 237 2.03 9.13 14.93
N SER A 238 2.65 10.20 14.44
CA SER A 238 2.10 11.56 14.55
C SER A 238 1.10 11.90 13.44
N TRP A 239 1.11 11.17 12.32
CA TRP A 239 0.21 11.41 11.18
C TRP A 239 -0.99 10.48 11.12
N ARG A 240 -1.35 9.87 12.25
CA ARG A 240 -2.56 9.05 12.33
C ARG A 240 -3.81 9.92 12.26
N GLN A 241 -4.76 9.50 11.44
CA GLN A 241 -6.09 10.04 11.31
C GLN A 241 -7.03 9.29 12.25
N LEU A 242 -7.04 9.72 13.51
CA LEU A 242 -8.08 9.27 14.43
C LEU A 242 -9.42 9.89 13.99
N PRO A 243 -10.55 9.18 14.16
CA PRO A 243 -11.86 9.79 14.02
C PRO A 243 -11.93 11.06 14.89
N ALA A 244 -12.61 12.09 14.40
CA ALA A 244 -12.82 13.33 15.14
C ALA A 244 -13.26 12.99 16.56
N ASN A 245 -12.62 13.64 17.55
CA ASN A 245 -12.75 13.34 18.97
C ASN A 245 -14.20 12.93 19.30
N VAL A 246 -14.41 11.65 19.62
CA VAL A 246 -15.71 11.12 20.08
C VAL A 246 -16.11 11.76 21.42
N ALA A 247 -15.24 12.59 22.01
CA ALA A 247 -15.49 13.43 23.17
C ALA A 247 -16.65 14.43 23.00
N GLN A 248 -17.21 14.59 21.80
CA GLN A 248 -18.45 15.34 21.55
C GLN A 248 -19.65 14.48 21.16
N ALA A 249 -19.51 13.15 21.11
CA ALA A 249 -20.70 12.31 21.04
C ALA A 249 -21.45 12.54 22.37
N PRO A 250 -22.75 12.92 22.33
CA PRO A 250 -23.55 12.95 23.54
C PRO A 250 -23.41 11.58 24.22
N ALA A 251 -23.23 11.58 25.54
CA ALA A 251 -23.13 10.33 26.29
C ALA A 251 -24.33 9.45 25.93
N THR A 252 -24.09 8.24 25.43
CA THR A 252 -25.18 7.29 25.18
C THR A 252 -25.77 6.91 26.54
N GLU A 253 -26.96 7.43 26.83
CA GLU A 253 -27.71 7.04 28.01
C GLU A 253 -28.11 5.57 27.88
N LEU A 254 -27.66 4.75 28.82
CA LEU A 254 -28.06 3.35 28.91
C LEU A 254 -29.21 3.23 29.91
N PRO A 255 -30.23 2.40 29.62
CA PRO A 255 -31.39 2.20 30.48
C PRO A 255 -31.06 1.33 31.70
N ILE A 256 -30.23 1.83 32.62
CA ILE A 256 -29.88 1.09 33.84
C ILE A 256 -31.10 1.07 34.77
N GLY A 257 -31.61 -0.14 35.06
CA GLY A 257 -32.74 -0.34 35.96
C GLY A 257 -34.10 0.05 35.35
N VAL A 258 -34.18 0.21 34.02
CA VAL A 258 -35.40 0.51 33.29
C VAL A 258 -35.78 -0.66 32.39
N ASP A 259 -37.07 -0.96 32.29
CA ASP A 259 -37.57 -1.99 31.38
C ASP A 259 -37.21 -1.63 29.93
N THR A 260 -36.46 -2.53 29.29
CA THR A 260 -35.93 -2.34 27.93
C THR A 260 -36.45 -3.42 27.02
N PHE A 261 -36.94 -3.01 25.84
CA PHE A 261 -37.64 -3.86 24.90
C PHE A 261 -36.82 -4.01 23.62
N LYS A 262 -36.70 -5.25 23.16
CA LYS A 262 -36.02 -5.61 21.92
C LYS A 262 -37.03 -5.58 20.78
N ILE A 263 -36.77 -4.77 19.75
CA ILE A 263 -37.59 -4.66 18.54
C ILE A 263 -36.81 -5.29 17.39
N GLU A 264 -37.39 -6.30 16.75
CA GLU A 264 -36.80 -7.03 15.63
C GLU A 264 -37.41 -6.57 14.31
N ILE A 265 -36.55 -6.23 13.34
CA ILE A 265 -36.94 -5.71 12.03
C ILE A 265 -36.35 -6.58 10.92
N THR A 266 -37.19 -7.09 10.04
CA THR A 266 -36.80 -7.94 8.90
C THR A 266 -36.80 -7.19 7.57
N GLU A 267 -37.54 -6.09 7.49
CA GLU A 267 -37.78 -5.36 6.24
C GLU A 267 -37.58 -3.85 6.45
N ASP A 268 -37.35 -3.14 5.36
CA ASP A 268 -37.23 -1.68 5.39
C ASP A 268 -38.63 -1.05 5.41
N GLY A 269 -38.88 -0.10 6.32
CA GLY A 269 -40.18 0.54 6.40
C GLY A 269 -40.37 1.50 7.57
N LEU A 270 -41.50 2.20 7.55
CA LEU A 270 -42.02 2.92 8.71
C LEU A 270 -42.82 1.95 9.58
N TYR A 271 -42.49 1.91 10.87
CA TYR A 271 -43.12 1.05 11.86
C TYR A 271 -43.79 1.90 12.94
N ASP A 272 -44.99 1.51 13.33
CA ASP A 272 -45.70 2.07 14.48
C ASP A 272 -45.71 1.03 15.60
N ILE A 273 -45.18 1.40 16.76
CA ILE A 273 -45.31 0.62 17.98
C ILE A 273 -46.43 1.25 18.79
N SER A 274 -47.59 0.58 18.84
CA SER A 274 -48.77 1.12 19.52
C SER A 274 -48.70 0.96 21.03
N TYR A 275 -49.56 1.70 21.74
CA TYR A 275 -49.83 1.49 23.17
C TYR A 275 -50.09 0.02 23.51
N ALA A 276 -50.92 -0.65 22.71
CA ALA A 276 -51.29 -2.04 22.93
C ALA A 276 -50.10 -3.01 22.75
N ASP A 277 -49.21 -2.73 21.80
CA ASP A 277 -48.03 -3.56 21.55
C ASP A 277 -47.06 -3.50 22.74
N LEU A 278 -46.79 -2.30 23.26
CA LEU A 278 -45.93 -2.11 24.43
C LEU A 278 -46.55 -2.72 25.69
N GLN A 279 -47.86 -2.54 25.89
CA GLN A 279 -48.56 -3.17 27.00
C GLN A 279 -48.50 -4.70 26.91
N ALA A 280 -48.70 -5.28 25.73
CA ALA A 280 -48.64 -6.71 25.50
C ALA A 280 -47.22 -7.28 25.70
N ALA A 281 -46.19 -6.49 25.39
CA ALA A 281 -44.79 -6.83 25.65
C ALA A 281 -44.42 -6.79 27.15
N GLY A 282 -45.30 -6.29 28.02
CA GLY A 282 -45.10 -6.22 29.46
C GLY A 282 -44.62 -4.86 29.97
N MET A 283 -44.60 -3.83 29.13
CA MET A 283 -44.27 -2.47 29.54
C MET A 283 -45.40 -1.87 30.39
N ASN A 284 -45.06 -1.26 31.53
CA ASN A 284 -46.04 -0.50 32.33
C ASN A 284 -46.34 0.86 31.69
N VAL A 285 -47.07 0.83 30.58
CA VAL A 285 -47.41 2.00 29.75
C VAL A 285 -48.19 3.09 30.50
N ALA A 286 -48.91 2.75 31.57
CA ALA A 286 -49.70 3.69 32.37
C ALA A 286 -48.85 4.73 33.14
N THR A 287 -47.53 4.51 33.27
CA THR A 287 -46.62 5.41 33.99
C THR A 287 -45.61 6.10 33.08
N ILE A 288 -45.73 5.94 31.77
CA ILE A 288 -44.76 6.40 30.79
C ILE A 288 -45.13 7.78 30.27
N ASN A 289 -44.14 8.68 30.25
CA ASN A 289 -44.21 9.88 29.43
C ASN A 289 -43.68 9.54 28.03
N PRO A 290 -44.49 9.67 26.95
CA PRO A 290 -44.04 9.30 25.61
C PRO A 290 -42.88 10.17 25.09
N HIS A 291 -42.67 11.37 25.63
CA HIS A 291 -41.54 12.24 25.31
C HIS A 291 -40.21 11.77 25.91
N THR A 292 -40.22 10.77 26.81
CA THR A 292 -39.00 10.15 27.36
C THR A 292 -38.64 8.83 26.69
N ILE A 293 -39.34 8.47 25.61
CA ILE A 293 -39.06 7.26 24.85
C ILE A 293 -37.79 7.45 24.03
N THR A 294 -36.84 6.55 24.28
CA THR A 294 -35.56 6.52 23.58
C THR A 294 -35.45 5.21 22.81
N MET A 295 -34.92 5.29 21.59
CA MET A 295 -34.61 4.13 20.77
C MET A 295 -33.15 4.16 20.31
N LEU A 296 -32.47 3.03 20.42
CA LEU A 296 -31.10 2.84 19.92
C LEU A 296 -30.99 1.70 18.91
N HIS A 297 -30.10 1.89 17.94
CA HIS A 297 -29.58 0.84 17.08
C HIS A 297 -28.05 0.88 17.12
N ARG A 298 -27.41 -0.21 17.55
CA ARG A 298 -25.93 -0.32 17.68
C ARG A 298 -25.29 0.85 18.47
N GLY A 299 -25.98 1.29 19.53
CA GLY A 299 -25.52 2.40 20.38
C GLY A 299 -25.78 3.80 19.82
N GLN A 300 -26.44 3.92 18.66
CA GLN A 300 -26.78 5.20 18.03
C GLN A 300 -28.28 5.51 18.19
N PRO A 301 -28.66 6.76 18.52
CA PRO A 301 -30.05 7.19 18.56
C PRO A 301 -30.78 6.97 17.24
N VAL A 302 -32.01 6.46 17.33
CA VAL A 302 -32.93 6.32 16.20
C VAL A 302 -34.04 7.35 16.38
N ALA A 303 -34.32 8.12 15.34
CA ALA A 303 -35.37 9.13 15.38
C ALA A 303 -36.75 8.47 15.52
N THR A 304 -37.51 8.98 16.47
CA THR A 304 -38.89 8.56 16.74
C THR A 304 -39.85 9.74 16.59
N GLN A 305 -41.10 9.44 16.30
CA GLN A 305 -42.19 10.39 16.24
C GLN A 305 -43.35 9.85 17.08
N LEU A 306 -43.86 10.67 18.02
CA LEU A 306 -45.11 10.38 18.70
C LEU A 306 -46.29 10.63 17.76
N ILE A 307 -47.14 9.62 17.61
CA ILE A 307 -48.41 9.68 16.90
C ILE A 307 -49.51 9.64 17.97
N GLY A 308 -50.17 10.78 18.19
CA GLY A 308 -51.10 10.95 19.30
C GLY A 308 -51.48 12.41 19.48
N ASP A 309 -51.92 12.78 20.69
CA ASP A 309 -52.28 14.17 21.01
C ASP A 309 -51.08 14.99 21.53
N SER A 310 -49.94 14.34 21.70
CA SER A 310 -48.65 14.92 22.13
C SER A 310 -48.61 15.45 23.55
N ASP A 311 -49.51 14.99 24.42
CA ASP A 311 -49.43 15.27 25.83
C ASP A 311 -48.34 14.42 26.53
N ASN A 312 -48.31 14.44 27.87
CA ASN A 312 -47.30 13.72 28.67
C ASN A 312 -47.77 12.33 29.13
N GLN A 313 -48.93 11.86 28.66
CA GLN A 313 -49.47 10.55 28.96
C GLN A 313 -49.42 9.71 27.68
N PHE A 314 -49.10 8.43 27.83
CA PHE A 314 -49.19 7.51 26.70
C PHE A 314 -50.52 6.76 26.80
N GLU A 315 -51.43 6.98 25.86
CA GLU A 315 -52.83 6.54 25.96
C GLU A 315 -53.24 5.52 24.87
N PRO A 316 -54.32 4.75 25.08
CA PRO A 316 -54.88 3.89 24.03
C PRO A 316 -55.26 4.68 22.78
N GLY A 317 -54.63 4.33 21.65
CA GLY A 317 -54.80 5.02 20.36
C GLY A 317 -53.54 5.75 19.90
N GLU A 318 -52.54 5.86 20.77
CA GLU A 318 -51.24 6.45 20.45
C GLU A 318 -50.21 5.40 20.04
N ALA A 319 -49.17 5.87 19.33
CA ALA A 319 -48.07 5.04 18.85
C ALA A 319 -46.75 5.81 18.73
N ILE A 320 -45.65 5.06 18.76
CA ILE A 320 -44.32 5.57 18.43
C ILE A 320 -43.95 5.10 17.04
N ARG A 321 -43.79 6.06 16.13
CA ARG A 321 -43.36 5.84 14.76
C ARG A 321 -41.86 5.98 14.63
N PHE A 322 -41.22 5.05 13.91
CA PHE A 322 -39.82 5.15 13.53
C PHE A 322 -39.56 4.48 12.18
N TYR A 323 -38.41 4.77 11.57
CA TYR A 323 -37.95 4.07 10.38
C TYR A 323 -37.04 2.91 10.78
N GLY A 324 -37.48 1.68 10.49
CA GLY A 324 -36.72 0.45 10.67
C GLY A 324 -36.15 -0.04 9.34
N TRP A 325 -35.02 -0.75 9.41
CA TRP A 325 -34.40 -1.35 8.23
C TRP A 325 -33.90 -2.76 8.51
N ALA A 326 -33.92 -3.57 7.46
CA ALA A 326 -33.45 -4.94 7.44
C ALA A 326 -31.94 -5.02 7.73
N PHE A 327 -31.51 -6.19 8.21
CA PHE A 327 -30.11 -6.40 8.54
C PHE A 327 -29.22 -6.39 7.28
N ASN A 328 -28.38 -5.36 7.16
CA ASN A 328 -27.45 -5.19 6.05
C ASN A 328 -26.01 -5.57 6.42
N GLY A 329 -25.81 -6.83 6.83
CA GLY A 329 -24.49 -7.41 7.09
C GLY A 329 -23.84 -8.02 5.84
N THR A 330 -22.56 -8.34 5.96
CA THR A 330 -21.80 -9.14 4.99
C THR A 330 -22.41 -10.55 4.81
N ARG A 331 -22.01 -11.25 3.75
CA ARG A 331 -22.45 -12.65 3.50
C ARG A 331 -22.21 -13.56 4.71
N PHE A 332 -21.10 -13.39 5.43
CA PHE A 332 -20.78 -14.20 6.60
C PHE A 332 -21.66 -13.86 7.80
N GLU A 333 -21.94 -12.58 8.05
CA GLU A 333 -22.81 -12.16 9.15
C GLU A 333 -24.25 -12.63 8.96
N LYS A 334 -24.74 -12.63 7.72
CA LYS A 334 -26.08 -13.13 7.36
C LYS A 334 -26.28 -14.64 7.58
N LEU A 335 -25.23 -15.41 7.88
CA LEU A 335 -25.35 -16.80 8.31
C LEU A 335 -25.82 -16.92 9.78
N TYR A 336 -25.67 -15.86 10.56
CA TYR A 336 -25.92 -15.87 12.01
C TYR A 336 -27.03 -14.90 12.44
N ALA A 337 -27.38 -13.92 11.60
CA ALA A 337 -28.46 -12.97 11.86
C ALA A 337 -29.22 -12.64 10.58
N ASP A 338 -30.54 -12.76 10.63
CA ASP A 338 -31.49 -12.38 9.58
C ASP A 338 -32.40 -11.21 10.01
N THR A 339 -32.44 -10.87 11.29
CA THR A 339 -33.17 -9.73 11.84
C THR A 339 -32.24 -8.62 12.30
N ASN A 340 -32.67 -7.38 12.09
CA ASN A 340 -32.03 -6.21 12.65
C ASN A 340 -32.65 -5.87 14.01
N ILE A 341 -31.83 -5.44 14.97
CA ILE A 341 -32.26 -5.24 16.35
C ILE A 341 -32.19 -3.77 16.72
N PHE A 342 -33.29 -3.30 17.29
CA PHE A 342 -33.46 -1.99 17.91
C PHE A 342 -33.82 -2.19 19.38
N TRP A 343 -33.39 -1.27 20.23
CA TRP A 343 -33.70 -1.28 21.66
C TRP A 343 -34.53 -0.05 21.99
N LEU A 344 -35.62 -0.24 22.72
CA LEU A 344 -36.54 0.82 23.13
C LEU A 344 -36.80 0.76 24.63
N TRP A 345 -36.82 1.93 25.27
CA TRP A 345 -37.21 2.09 26.68
C TRP A 345 -37.80 3.47 26.89
N ALA A 346 -38.33 3.73 28.09
CA ALA A 346 -38.85 5.03 28.48
C ALA A 346 -38.32 5.46 29.85
N GLY A 347 -37.79 6.67 29.94
CA GLY A 347 -37.22 7.22 31.19
C GLY A 347 -35.85 6.62 31.59
N GLY A 348 -35.33 7.06 32.74
CA GLY A 348 -34.02 6.67 33.27
C GLY A 348 -33.23 7.86 33.84
N THR A 349 -32.25 7.60 34.70
CA THR A 349 -31.27 8.61 35.14
C THR A 349 -30.03 8.54 34.26
N GLU A 350 -29.65 9.67 33.66
CA GLU A 350 -28.43 9.83 32.87
C GLU A 350 -27.23 9.35 33.69
N THR A 351 -26.61 8.24 33.28
CA THR A 351 -25.32 7.85 33.84
C THR A 351 -24.32 7.82 32.70
N ALA A 352 -23.54 8.91 32.59
CA ALA A 352 -22.46 8.98 31.62
C ALA A 352 -21.48 7.83 31.87
N VAL A 353 -21.32 6.93 30.89
CA VAL A 353 -20.22 5.98 30.92
C VAL A 353 -18.94 6.76 30.59
N SER A 354 -18.15 7.04 31.62
CA SER A 354 -16.83 7.65 31.45
C SER A 354 -15.91 6.68 30.73
N ASN A 355 -15.73 6.88 29.43
CA ASN A 355 -14.72 6.17 28.64
C ASN A 355 -13.34 6.85 28.78
N GLN A 356 -12.88 7.05 30.02
CA GLN A 356 -11.46 7.34 30.25
C GLN A 356 -10.68 6.06 29.90
N PRO A 357 -9.82 6.07 28.85
CA PRO A 357 -8.92 4.95 28.62
C PRO A 357 -7.95 4.86 29.79
N ASN A 358 -7.81 3.67 30.38
CA ASN A 358 -6.80 3.36 31.40
C ASN A 358 -5.38 3.64 30.89
#